data_AF-A0A183H6E9-F1
#
_entry.id   AF-A0A183H6E9-F1
#
_cell.length_a   1.000
_cell.length_b   1.000
_cell.length_c   1.000
_cell.angle_alpha   90.00
_cell.angle_beta   90.00
_cell.angle_gamma   90.00
#
_symmetry.space_group_name_H-M   'P 1'
#
loop_
_entity.id
_entity.type
_entity.pdbx_description
1 polymer ?
#
loop_
_entity_poly.entity_id
_entity_poly.type
_entity_poly.pdbx_seq_one_letter_code
_entity_poly.pdbx_strand_id
1 'polypeptide(L)'
;MTDNINALSSIDNFENFEKSLPPEIEEGNIEYKVKLVDPSLSRMQHLITQMKWRLREGQGEAIYEIGVQDDGTIKGLTDKELDASMRTLKSMAAALNASIVVLRERDVTPKNITCCRRRVIELLVRKVPDNQQFIGLR
;
A
#
# COMPACT_ATOMS: atom_id res chain seq x y z
N MET A 1 -16.64 44.32 37.69
CA MET A 1 -16.86 45.01 36.41
C MET A 1 -15.50 45.09 35.74
N THR A 2 -15.11 44.28 34.76
CA THR A 2 -15.80 43.34 33.88
C THR A 2 -14.77 42.29 33.47
N ASP A 3 -15.24 41.06 33.30
CA ASP A 3 -14.53 39.94 32.71
C ASP A 3 -13.88 40.31 31.37
N ASN A 4 -12.68 39.81 31.09
CA ASN A 4 -12.51 39.10 29.83
C ASN A 4 -11.26 38.20 29.80
N ILE A 5 -11.58 36.92 29.66
CA ILE A 5 -10.69 35.81 29.42
C ILE A 5 -10.50 35.77 27.90
N ASN A 6 -9.38 36.24 27.38
CA ASN A 6 -8.99 35.91 26.01
C ASN A 6 -7.99 34.77 26.04
N ALA A 7 -8.54 33.57 26.25
CA ALA A 7 -8.08 32.38 25.55
C ALA A 7 -8.39 32.54 24.04
N LEU A 8 -7.66 31.80 23.21
CA LEU A 8 -7.57 31.86 21.73
C LEU A 8 -6.57 32.91 21.22
N SER A 9 -5.49 32.55 20.51
CA SER A 9 -5.42 31.56 19.44
C SER A 9 -4.24 30.58 19.58
N SER A 10 -4.50 29.45 20.25
CA SER A 10 -3.93 28.17 19.82
C SER A 10 -4.69 27.73 18.56
N ILE A 11 -4.28 28.25 17.40
CA ILE A 11 -4.80 27.91 16.05
C ILE A 11 -3.57 28.06 15.13
N ASP A 12 -2.93 27.07 14.54
CA ASP A 12 -3.15 25.64 14.44
C ASP A 12 -1.78 24.97 14.52
N ASN A 13 -1.59 24.13 15.52
CA ASN A 13 -0.50 23.17 15.55
C ASN A 13 -1.11 21.79 15.25
N PHE A 14 -1.74 21.60 14.08
CA PHE A 14 -2.29 20.28 13.72
C PHE A 14 -2.10 19.92 12.24
N GLU A 15 -1.20 18.96 12.08
CA GLU A 15 -1.07 17.98 10.99
C GLU A 15 -0.44 18.46 9.68
N ASN A 16 0.90 18.60 9.73
CA ASN A 16 1.70 17.88 8.75
C ASN A 16 1.32 16.39 8.83
N PHE A 17 0.26 15.99 8.13
CA PHE A 17 0.24 14.65 7.56
C PHE A 17 1.58 14.52 6.85
N GLU A 18 2.40 13.53 7.21
CA GLU A 18 3.58 13.17 6.42
C GLU A 18 3.12 13.00 4.97
N LYS A 19 3.29 14.06 4.15
CA LYS A 19 2.68 14.18 2.81
C LYS A 19 3.34 13.25 1.80
N SER A 20 4.39 12.57 2.20
CA SER A 20 5.22 11.73 1.37
C SER A 20 5.88 10.65 2.22
N LEU A 21 5.94 9.44 1.67
CA LEU A 21 6.85 8.40 2.12
C LEU A 21 8.27 8.71 1.58
N PRO A 22 9.34 8.09 2.11
CA PRO A 22 10.62 8.09 1.42
C PRO A 22 10.46 7.50 0.02
N PRO A 23 11.27 7.95 -0.96
CA PRO A 23 11.27 7.36 -2.30
C PRO A 23 11.44 5.84 -2.26
N GLU A 24 10.79 5.16 -3.20
CA GLU A 24 10.93 3.72 -3.37
C GLU A 24 12.40 3.38 -3.67
N ILE A 25 12.87 2.32 -3.03
CA ILE A 25 14.17 1.73 -3.34
C ILE A 25 13.90 0.55 -4.30
N GLU A 26 14.65 0.48 -5.39
CA GLU A 26 14.52 -0.61 -6.37
C GLU A 26 14.83 -1.98 -5.73
N GLU A 27 15.73 -2.00 -4.76
CA GLU A 27 16.10 -3.18 -3.97
C GLU A 27 15.16 -3.41 -2.77
N GLY A 28 15.07 -4.65 -2.29
CA GLY A 28 14.31 -5.02 -1.09
C GLY A 28 12.87 -5.47 -1.35
N ASN A 29 12.04 -5.48 -0.31
CA ASN A 29 10.72 -6.13 -0.33
C ASN A 29 9.52 -5.16 -0.29
N ILE A 30 9.77 -3.86 -0.48
CA ILE A 30 8.73 -2.82 -0.48
C ILE A 30 8.48 -2.38 -1.92
N GLU A 31 7.23 -2.33 -2.35
CA GLU A 31 6.84 -1.91 -3.70
C GLU A 31 5.78 -0.80 -3.64
N TYR A 32 5.99 0.30 -4.38
CA TYR A 32 5.01 1.37 -4.51
C TYR A 32 4.25 1.25 -5.84
N LYS A 33 2.93 1.41 -5.80
CA LYS A 33 2.11 1.49 -7.02
C LYS A 33 1.01 2.51 -6.88
N VAL A 34 0.93 3.44 -7.83
CA VAL A 34 -0.15 4.42 -7.88
C VAL A 34 -1.51 3.75 -8.03
N LYS A 35 -1.62 2.80 -8.96
CA LYS A 35 -2.84 2.01 -9.20
C LYS A 35 -2.55 0.74 -9.99
N LEU A 36 -3.38 -0.27 -9.80
CA LEU A 36 -3.29 -1.58 -10.47
C LEU A 36 -4.64 -1.97 -11.10
N VAL A 37 -5.23 -1.06 -11.88
CA VAL A 37 -6.55 -1.27 -12.48
C VAL A 37 -6.43 -2.08 -13.76
N ASP A 38 -7.09 -3.24 -13.80
CA ASP A 38 -7.34 -4.10 -14.97
C ASP A 38 -6.16 -4.18 -15.97
N PRO A 39 -4.99 -4.69 -15.54
CA PRO A 39 -3.84 -4.81 -16.42
C PRO A 39 -4.08 -5.81 -17.56
N SER A 40 -3.43 -5.58 -18.71
CA SER A 40 -3.36 -6.59 -19.77
C SER A 40 -2.68 -7.88 -19.28
N LEU A 41 -2.87 -9.00 -19.99
CA LEU A 41 -2.24 -10.28 -19.64
C LEU A 41 -0.71 -10.18 -19.55
N SER A 42 -0.08 -9.51 -20.51
CA SER A 42 1.38 -9.28 -20.48
C SER A 42 1.79 -8.44 -19.28
N ARG A 43 1.03 -7.38 -18.94
CA ARG A 43 1.30 -6.56 -17.77
C ARG A 43 1.12 -7.35 -16.47
N MET A 44 0.10 -8.20 -16.39
CA MET A 44 -0.13 -9.10 -15.26
C MET A 44 1.04 -10.07 -15.03
N GLN A 45 1.58 -10.66 -16.10
CA GLN A 45 2.76 -11.55 -15.98
C GLN A 45 3.99 -10.82 -15.43
N HIS A 46 4.23 -9.58 -15.87
CA HIS A 46 5.30 -8.74 -15.32
C HIS A 46 5.06 -8.41 -13.84
N LEU A 47 3.83 -8.05 -13.48
CA LEU A 47 3.43 -7.79 -12.10
C LEU A 47 3.66 -9.00 -11.18
N ILE A 48 3.31 -10.20 -11.63
CA ILE A 48 3.53 -11.45 -10.89
C ILE A 48 5.04 -11.71 -10.73
N THR A 49 5.82 -11.52 -11.79
CA THR A 49 7.28 -11.72 -11.74
C THR A 49 7.94 -10.75 -10.75
N GLN A 50 7.50 -9.49 -10.74
CA GLN A 50 7.95 -8.48 -9.79
C GLN A 50 7.58 -8.87 -8.35
N MET A 51 6.33 -9.26 -8.09
CA MET A 51 5.91 -9.73 -6.76
C MET A 51 6.73 -10.93 -6.28
N LYS A 52 7.01 -11.88 -7.16
CA LYS A 52 7.86 -13.03 -6.85
C LYS A 52 9.28 -12.60 -6.48
N TRP A 53 9.81 -11.55 -7.09
CA TRP A 53 11.11 -11.00 -6.73
C TRP A 53 11.07 -10.31 -5.36
N ARG A 54 10.11 -9.41 -5.12
CA ARG A 54 9.94 -8.72 -3.81
C ARG A 54 9.78 -9.72 -2.65
N LEU A 55 9.00 -10.79 -2.85
CA LEU A 55 8.84 -11.87 -1.87
C LEU A 55 10.15 -12.62 -1.60
N ARG A 56 11.04 -12.78 -2.58
CA ARG A 56 12.33 -13.46 -2.34
C ARG A 56 13.27 -12.57 -1.52
N GLU A 57 13.33 -11.28 -1.84
CA GLU A 57 14.14 -10.31 -1.10
C GLU A 57 13.70 -10.21 0.36
N GLY A 58 12.39 -10.28 0.63
CA GLY A 58 11.84 -10.25 1.98
C GLY A 58 11.58 -11.62 2.60
N GLN A 59 12.27 -12.68 2.18
CA GLN A 59 12.20 -14.02 2.79
C GLN A 59 10.78 -14.61 2.91
N GLY A 60 9.94 -14.36 1.90
CA GLY A 60 8.54 -14.78 1.85
C GLY A 60 7.55 -13.65 2.16
N GLU A 61 8.03 -12.43 2.44
CA GLU A 61 7.19 -11.28 2.76
C GLU A 61 7.49 -10.08 1.85
N ALA A 62 6.44 -9.36 1.44
CA ALA A 62 6.57 -8.13 0.69
C ALA A 62 5.53 -7.12 1.15
N ILE A 63 5.90 -5.83 1.22
CA ILE A 63 4.99 -4.73 1.54
C ILE A 63 4.63 -3.99 0.26
N TYR A 64 3.34 -3.74 0.07
CA TYR A 64 2.81 -2.99 -1.06
C TYR A 64 2.10 -1.74 -0.56
N GLU A 65 2.55 -0.58 -1.04
CA GLU A 65 1.91 0.71 -0.79
C GLU A 65 1.16 1.16 -2.04
N ILE A 66 -0.18 1.14 -1.95
CA ILE A 66 -1.08 1.35 -3.09
C ILE A 66 -1.72 2.72 -2.99
N GLY A 67 -1.57 3.52 -4.05
CA GLY A 67 -1.94 4.94 -4.07
C GLY A 67 -0.75 5.88 -3.80
N VAL A 68 0.47 5.34 -3.83
CA VAL A 68 1.73 6.06 -3.66
C VAL A 68 2.53 6.00 -4.96
N GLN A 69 3.18 7.11 -5.33
CA GLN A 69 4.12 7.19 -6.44
C GLN A 69 5.52 6.74 -6.01
N ASP A 70 6.36 6.39 -6.99
CA ASP A 70 7.71 5.89 -6.75
C ASP A 70 8.61 6.93 -6.03
N ASP A 71 8.29 8.23 -6.15
CA ASP A 71 8.94 9.32 -5.39
C ASP A 71 8.47 9.45 -3.93
N GLY A 72 7.54 8.58 -3.51
CA GLY A 72 6.89 8.61 -2.20
C GLY A 72 5.68 9.53 -2.11
N THR A 73 5.31 10.23 -3.19
CA THR A 73 4.15 11.14 -3.19
C THR A 73 2.84 10.37 -3.04
N ILE A 74 2.06 10.72 -2.01
CA ILE A 74 0.75 10.13 -1.75
C ILE A 74 -0.31 10.75 -2.66
N LYS A 75 -0.82 9.97 -3.61
CA LYS A 75 -1.90 10.40 -4.52
C LYS A 75 -3.28 9.98 -4.02
N GLY A 76 -3.36 8.79 -3.44
CA GLY A 76 -4.62 8.14 -3.07
C GLY A 76 -5.47 7.71 -4.26
N LEU A 77 -6.30 6.72 -4.02
CA LEU A 77 -7.22 6.13 -4.99
C LEU A 77 -8.66 6.35 -4.57
N THR A 78 -9.54 6.50 -5.56
CA THR A 78 -10.98 6.38 -5.29
C THR A 78 -11.34 4.95 -4.90
N ASP A 79 -12.49 4.76 -4.24
CA ASP A 79 -12.95 3.43 -3.83
C ASP A 79 -13.00 2.43 -5.00
N LYS A 80 -13.45 2.89 -6.18
CA LYS A 80 -13.50 2.08 -7.40
C LYS A 80 -12.11 1.64 -7.88
N GLU A 81 -11.15 2.56 -7.88
CA GLU A 81 -9.78 2.26 -8.31
C GLU A 81 -9.06 1.37 -7.30
N LEU A 82 -9.34 1.56 -6.00
CA LEU A 82 -8.81 0.75 -4.93
C LEU A 82 -9.33 -0.69 -5.03
N ASP A 83 -10.64 -0.87 -5.22
CA ASP A 83 -11.26 -2.19 -5.39
C ASP A 83 -10.69 -2.92 -6.61
N ALA A 84 -10.51 -2.23 -7.74
CA ALA A 84 -9.88 -2.80 -8.92
C ALA A 84 -8.41 -3.17 -8.68
N SER A 85 -7.65 -2.30 -8.00
CA SER A 85 -6.26 -2.57 -7.64
C SER A 85 -6.13 -3.76 -6.69
N MET A 86 -7.05 -3.90 -5.74
CA MET A 86 -7.12 -5.02 -4.80
C MET A 86 -7.43 -6.33 -5.53
N ARG A 87 -8.34 -6.34 -6.50
CA ARG A 87 -8.61 -7.53 -7.34
C ARG A 87 -7.35 -7.97 -8.08
N THR A 88 -6.65 -7.04 -8.71
CA THR A 88 -5.38 -7.30 -9.40
C THR A 88 -4.33 -7.90 -8.46
N LEU A 89 -4.13 -7.30 -7.28
CA LEU A 89 -3.17 -7.81 -6.28
C LEU A 89 -3.54 -9.21 -5.80
N LYS A 90 -4.82 -9.46 -5.51
CA LYS A 90 -5.30 -10.80 -5.13
C LYS A 90 -5.02 -11.83 -6.21
N SER A 91 -5.24 -11.49 -7.49
CA SER A 91 -4.89 -12.36 -8.61
C SER A 91 -3.37 -12.63 -8.70
N MET A 92 -2.54 -11.60 -8.47
CA MET A 92 -1.08 -11.76 -8.44
C MET A 92 -0.64 -12.70 -7.32
N ALA A 93 -1.14 -12.48 -6.10
CA ALA A 93 -0.80 -13.29 -4.94
C ALA A 93 -1.29 -14.74 -5.09
N ALA A 94 -2.52 -14.94 -5.60
CA ALA A 94 -3.06 -16.27 -5.89
C ALA A 94 -2.18 -17.04 -6.89
N ALA A 95 -1.67 -16.38 -7.93
CA ALA A 95 -0.76 -17.00 -8.90
C ALA A 95 0.58 -17.48 -8.28
N LEU A 96 0.95 -16.96 -7.10
CA LEU A 96 2.18 -17.31 -6.38
C LEU A 96 1.92 -18.17 -5.13
N ASN A 97 0.68 -18.58 -4.87
CA ASN A 97 0.23 -19.19 -3.61
C ASN A 97 0.59 -18.33 -2.39
N ALA A 98 0.42 -17.01 -2.52
CA ALA A 98 0.63 -16.04 -1.45
C ALA A 98 -0.71 -15.52 -0.91
N SER A 99 -0.68 -15.07 0.34
CA SER A 99 -1.79 -14.42 1.03
C SER A 99 -1.57 -12.91 1.10
N ILE A 100 -2.65 -12.13 1.18
CA ILE A 100 -2.61 -10.67 1.34
C ILE A 100 -3.34 -10.28 2.62
N VAL A 101 -2.74 -9.39 3.39
CA VAL A 101 -3.31 -8.78 4.59
C VAL A 101 -3.21 -7.27 4.48
N VAL A 102 -4.30 -6.56 4.75
CA VAL A 102 -4.29 -5.10 4.87
C VAL A 102 -3.67 -4.74 6.22
N LEU A 103 -2.53 -4.05 6.20
CA LEU A 103 -1.88 -3.56 7.42
C LEU A 103 -2.45 -2.22 7.84
N ARG A 104 -2.63 -1.31 6.86
CA ARG A 104 -3.08 0.05 7.13
C ARG A 104 -3.92 0.59 5.99
N GLU A 105 -4.89 1.42 6.34
CA GLU A 105 -5.66 2.24 5.41
C GLU A 105 -5.62 3.70 5.88
N ARG A 106 -5.30 4.62 4.96
CA ARG A 106 -5.20 6.06 5.22
C ARG A 106 -6.15 6.80 4.30
N ASP A 107 -7.02 7.63 4.88
CA ASP A 107 -7.82 8.59 4.13
C ASP A 107 -6.97 9.83 3.82
N VAL A 108 -6.86 10.16 2.53
CA VAL A 108 -6.06 11.27 2.02
C VAL A 108 -6.90 12.22 1.18
N THR A 109 -8.20 12.25 1.44
CA THR A 109 -9.15 13.13 0.77
C THR A 109 -8.76 14.59 1.01
N PRO A 110 -8.50 15.39 -0.05
CA PRO A 110 -8.16 16.79 0.12
C PRO A 110 -9.28 17.57 0.81
N LYS A 111 -8.94 18.44 1.79
CA LYS A 111 -9.92 19.24 2.56
C LYS A 111 -10.83 20.12 1.67
N ASN A 112 -10.39 20.41 0.45
CA ASN A 112 -11.05 21.22 -0.57
C ASN A 112 -11.96 20.42 -1.53
N ILE A 113 -11.95 19.07 -1.49
CA ILE A 113 -12.75 18.21 -2.37
C ILE A 113 -13.40 17.11 -1.53
N THR A 114 -14.67 17.28 -1.17
CA THR A 114 -15.42 16.31 -0.37
C THR A 114 -16.12 15.23 -1.20
N CYS A 115 -16.24 15.40 -2.52
CA CYS A 115 -17.06 14.51 -3.35
C CYS A 115 -16.39 13.17 -3.70
N CYS A 116 -15.06 13.08 -3.63
CA CYS A 116 -14.31 11.92 -4.07
C CYS A 116 -13.34 11.49 -2.97
N ARG A 117 -13.80 10.62 -2.07
CA ARG A 117 -12.96 10.01 -1.04
C ARG A 117 -11.74 9.36 -1.69
N ARG A 118 -10.55 9.65 -1.15
CA ARG A 118 -9.28 9.07 -1.60
C ARG A 118 -8.61 8.32 -0.48
N ARG A 119 -8.14 7.11 -0.78
CA ARG A 119 -7.50 6.23 0.19
C ARG A 119 -6.18 5.68 -0.33
N VAL A 120 -5.23 5.51 0.59
CA VAL A 120 -3.98 4.75 0.39
C VAL A 120 -4.03 3.54 1.30
N ILE A 121 -3.55 2.41 0.82
CA ILE A 121 -3.47 1.19 1.61
C ILE A 121 -2.06 0.62 1.61
N GLU A 122 -1.68 0.12 2.77
CA GLU A 122 -0.47 -0.65 3.00
C GLU A 122 -0.85 -2.12 3.17
N LEU A 123 -0.22 -2.99 2.40
CA LEU A 123 -0.56 -4.40 2.31
C LEU A 123 0.68 -5.25 2.57
N LEU A 124 0.52 -6.30 3.39
CA LEU A 124 1.48 -7.38 3.51
C LEU A 124 1.07 -8.50 2.56
N VAL A 125 1.98 -8.88 1.67
CA VAL A 125 1.90 -10.12 0.90
C VAL A 125 2.84 -11.12 1.55
N ARG A 126 2.29 -12.26 1.98
CA ARG A 126 3.07 -13.33 2.62
C ARG A 126 2.87 -14.64 1.87
N LYS A 127 3.98 -15.22 1.42
CA LYS A 127 4.05 -16.58 0.91
C LYS A 127 4.55 -17.49 2.02
N VAL A 128 3.68 -18.37 2.51
CA VAL A 128 4.11 -19.44 3.41
C VAL A 128 4.91 -20.43 2.56
N PRO A 129 6.13 -20.83 2.96
CA PRO A 129 6.81 -21.92 2.28
C PRO A 129 5.90 -23.14 2.34
N ASP A 130 5.65 -23.76 1.19
CA ASP A 130 5.09 -25.11 1.18
C ASP A 130 6.10 -25.93 1.99
N ASN A 131 5.74 -26.32 3.21
CA ASN A 131 6.59 -27.16 4.06
C ASN A 131 6.92 -28.40 3.24
N GLN A 132 8.08 -28.39 2.59
CA GLN A 132 8.63 -29.57 1.97
C GLN A 132 8.80 -30.54 3.11
N GLN A 133 8.02 -31.63 3.05
CA GLN A 133 8.17 -32.80 3.88
C GLN A 133 9.62 -33.27 3.77
N PHE A 134 10.52 -32.71 4.56
CA PHE A 134 11.71 -33.38 5.02
C PHE A 134 11.44 -33.78 6.46
N ILE A 135 10.55 -34.77 6.62
CA ILE A 135 10.70 -35.65 7.77
C ILE A 135 11.99 -36.43 7.49
N GLY A 136 12.94 -36.27 8.41
CA GLY A 136 14.36 -36.48 8.18
C GLY A 136 14.83 -37.89 7.90
N LEU A 137 16.05 -37.93 7.35
CA LEU A 137 17.20 -38.70 7.86
C LEU A 137 16.90 -40.06 8.53
N ARG A 138 17.09 -41.14 7.78
CA ARG A 138 18.08 -42.22 8.03
C ARG A 138 17.66 -43.53 7.36
#